data_AF-A0A1Y5I2N9-F1
#
_entry.id   AF-A0A1Y5I2N9-F1
#
_cell.length_a   1.000
_cell.length_b   1.000
_cell.length_c   1.000
_cell.angle_alpha   90.00
_cell.angle_beta   90.00
_cell.angle_gamma   90.00
#
_symmetry.space_group_name_H-M   'P 1'
#
loop_
_entity.id
_entity.type
_entity.pdbx_description
1 polymer ?
#
loop_
_entity_poly.entity_id
_entity_poly.type
_entity_poly.pdbx_seq_one_letter_code
_entity_poly.pdbx_strand_id
1 'polypeptide(L)'
;MSAIGRSGRAVTLFLTQFGDFDSWELAQFLVDDVERMRREGAEVVAIGIGSVEAAREFAARTNFPADRLYADESASCHAALGFAPGLGRKGGDFEWMAKTPINGYGKLLLMCAGIGSPGTLRAVFGGYTGSKYKDEIFREGTNVDVPTIRKAMKMTLGDGYLRPFELATLRLNNMIEILNNWEALTPKDSDLLVQRGGVIIFEDGKTKFRHDDAGILGFCPAARVVEKALSADPSAKPDPVKTLHLAAESRRAYVDDIFTSISALEKSKDKANVQGEKLTGKWRLIYTTGTKKVAANINKTGGGSYFPVPAVQSFDLNSGRIRNGIYLGPLKFFFDGPFIWREKLNMLEFTFTRVSLALGPLGPWSKDIDDGKWESVKAAEQNASSGQGMIEKSDVKSSKPGANPFFKFVYTDDKCIAARGRGGGLALWARVGDPETDAQE
;
A
#
# COMPACT_ATOMS: atom_id res chain seq x y z
N MET A 1 2.86 23.77 30.02
CA MET A 1 2.85 24.17 28.59
C MET A 1 1.97 23.19 27.84
N SER A 2 1.15 23.61 26.87
CA SER A 2 0.42 22.63 26.05
C SER A 2 1.45 21.83 25.23
N ALA A 3 1.34 20.51 25.25
CA ALA A 3 2.24 19.61 24.51
C ALA A 3 2.27 19.94 23.00
N ILE A 4 1.16 20.48 22.49
CA ILE A 4 1.01 20.99 21.12
C ILE A 4 0.86 22.51 21.23
N GLY A 5 1.83 23.26 20.72
CA GLY A 5 1.78 24.72 20.69
C GLY A 5 0.59 25.24 19.87
N ARG A 6 0.05 26.41 20.23
CA ARG A 6 -1.02 27.08 19.46
C ARG A 6 -0.54 27.66 18.12
N SER A 7 0.77 27.83 17.96
CA SER A 7 1.43 28.34 16.77
C SER A 7 2.60 27.44 16.39
N GLY A 8 2.95 27.41 15.11
CA GLY A 8 4.02 26.56 14.60
C GLY A 8 3.54 25.15 14.28
N ARG A 9 4.50 24.29 13.91
CA ARG A 9 4.22 22.94 13.43
C ARG A 9 4.49 21.91 14.52
N ALA A 10 3.50 21.07 14.80
CA ALA A 10 3.59 19.98 15.75
C ALA A 10 3.30 18.65 15.05
N VAL A 11 4.27 17.74 15.09
CA VAL A 11 4.17 16.37 14.62
C VAL A 11 3.76 15.51 15.81
N THR A 12 2.51 15.10 15.86
CA THR A 12 1.96 14.33 16.97
C THR A 12 1.77 12.86 16.57
N LEU A 13 2.52 11.98 17.24
CA LEU A 13 2.38 10.54 17.12
C LEU A 13 1.37 10.07 18.17
N PHE A 14 0.24 9.54 17.73
CA PHE A 14 -0.71 8.84 18.59
C PHE A 14 -0.33 7.37 18.54
N LEU A 15 0.67 7.00 19.33
CA LEU A 15 1.09 5.61 19.48
C LEU A 15 -0.10 4.81 20.01
N THR A 16 -0.20 3.53 19.67
CA THR A 16 -1.23 2.65 20.23
C THR A 16 -0.92 2.43 21.71
N GLN A 17 -0.42 1.26 22.10
CA GLN A 17 0.08 1.00 23.44
C GLN A 17 1.59 0.80 23.43
N PHE A 18 2.25 1.00 24.57
CA PHE A 18 3.71 1.03 24.64
C PHE A 18 4.39 -0.33 24.41
N GLY A 19 3.67 -1.45 24.49
CA GLY A 19 4.12 -2.78 24.08
C GLY A 19 3.60 -3.21 22.70
N ASP A 20 3.27 -2.29 21.79
CA ASP A 20 2.81 -2.61 20.43
C ASP A 20 3.96 -2.53 19.43
N PHE A 21 3.97 -3.44 18.44
CA PHE A 21 4.98 -3.45 17.38
C PHE A 21 4.99 -2.15 16.58
N ASP A 22 3.80 -1.59 16.32
CA ASP A 22 3.61 -0.36 15.57
C ASP A 22 4.28 0.82 16.27
N SER A 23 4.03 0.95 17.58
CA SER A 23 4.62 1.98 18.43
C SER A 23 6.14 1.89 18.44
N TRP A 24 6.69 0.68 18.60
CA TRP A 24 8.13 0.43 18.66
C TRP A 24 8.82 0.75 17.35
N GLU A 25 8.35 0.19 16.23
CA GLU A 25 8.97 0.44 14.92
C GLU A 25 8.89 1.93 14.56
N LEU A 26 7.73 2.58 14.74
CA LEU A 26 7.58 4.01 14.43
C LEU A 26 8.54 4.86 15.27
N ALA A 27 8.60 4.65 16.59
CA ALA A 27 9.48 5.40 17.45
C ALA A 27 10.96 5.16 17.09
N GLN A 28 11.38 3.90 16.98
CA GLN A 28 12.77 3.55 16.70
C GLN A 28 13.28 4.16 15.39
N PHE A 29 12.47 4.15 14.33
CA PHE A 29 12.85 4.75 13.05
C PHE A 29 12.77 6.28 13.04
N LEU A 30 11.92 6.89 13.86
CA LEU A 30 11.76 8.35 13.87
C LEU A 30 12.80 9.07 14.73
N VAL A 31 13.34 8.39 15.76
CA VAL A 31 14.32 8.96 16.73
C VAL A 31 15.45 9.72 16.04
N ASP A 32 16.02 9.13 14.97
CA ASP A 32 17.14 9.72 14.23
C ASP A 32 16.82 11.09 13.61
N ASP A 33 15.55 11.37 13.32
CA ASP A 33 15.08 12.62 12.69
C ASP A 33 14.37 13.58 13.66
N VAL A 34 14.13 13.21 14.92
CA VAL A 34 13.42 14.07 15.90
C VAL A 34 14.11 15.42 16.06
N GLU A 35 15.42 15.42 16.29
CA GLU A 35 16.18 16.65 16.51
C GLU A 35 16.37 17.47 15.22
N ARG A 36 16.37 16.81 14.07
CA ARG A 36 16.36 17.48 12.78
C ARG A 36 15.04 18.22 12.56
N MET A 37 13.91 17.54 12.74
CA MET A 37 12.57 18.15 12.61
C MET A 37 12.43 19.37 13.53
N ARG A 38 12.90 19.25 14.78
CA ARG A 38 12.91 20.36 15.74
C ARG A 38 13.69 21.57 15.23
N ARG A 39 14.93 21.37 14.77
CA ARG A 39 15.77 22.44 14.22
C ARG A 39 15.15 23.11 13.00
N GLU A 40 14.38 22.37 12.22
CA GLU A 40 13.64 22.86 11.04
C GLU A 40 12.24 23.40 11.40
N GLY A 41 11.90 23.56 12.68
CA GLY A 41 10.68 24.23 13.15
C GLY A 41 9.45 23.32 13.30
N ALA A 42 9.64 22.00 13.28
CA ALA A 42 8.60 21.00 13.52
C ALA A 42 8.84 20.26 14.85
N GLU A 43 8.04 20.58 15.86
CA GLU A 43 8.14 19.94 17.17
C GLU A 43 7.50 18.55 17.16
N VAL A 44 8.23 17.53 17.57
CA VAL A 44 7.72 16.15 17.65
C VAL A 44 7.27 15.84 19.06
N VAL A 45 6.07 15.28 19.19
CA VAL A 45 5.49 14.79 20.45
C VAL A 45 4.80 13.45 20.20
N ALA A 46 4.90 12.54 21.16
CA ALA A 46 4.20 11.26 21.13
C ALA A 46 3.27 11.12 22.34
N ILE A 47 2.08 10.55 22.11
CA ILE A 47 1.09 10.20 23.12
C ILE A 47 0.79 8.71 22.94
N GLY A 48 1.12 7.89 23.94
CA GLY A 48 0.86 6.46 23.93
C GLY A 48 -0.08 6.02 25.05
N ILE A 49 -0.78 4.91 24.81
CA ILE A 49 -1.75 4.33 25.74
C ILE A 49 -1.04 3.47 26.77
N GLY A 50 -1.11 3.86 28.03
CA GLY A 50 -0.44 3.20 29.14
C GLY A 50 -0.14 4.18 30.27
N SER A 51 0.56 3.72 31.31
CA SER A 51 0.95 4.56 32.44
C SER A 51 2.22 5.37 32.14
N VAL A 52 2.54 6.30 33.03
CA VAL A 52 3.79 7.07 32.97
C VAL A 52 5.01 6.16 33.13
N GLU A 53 4.92 5.10 33.93
CA GLU A 53 5.98 4.09 34.08
C GLU A 53 6.21 3.34 32.77
N ALA A 54 5.13 2.91 32.10
CA ALA A 54 5.22 2.26 30.79
C ALA A 54 5.83 3.18 29.72
N ALA A 55 5.50 4.48 29.74
CA ALA A 55 6.12 5.46 28.87
C ALA A 55 7.64 5.59 29.11
N ARG A 56 8.09 5.57 30.38
CA ARG A 56 9.52 5.60 30.72
C ARG A 56 10.25 4.36 30.25
N GLU A 57 9.66 3.18 30.43
CA GLU A 57 10.20 1.91 29.93
C GLU A 57 10.31 1.91 28.40
N PHE A 58 9.26 2.39 27.71
CA PHE A 58 9.26 2.53 26.26
C PHE A 58 10.36 3.48 25.77
N ALA A 59 10.47 4.66 26.37
CA ALA A 59 11.48 5.65 26.02
C ALA A 59 12.90 5.09 26.20
N ALA A 60 13.16 4.42 27.33
CA ALA A 60 14.47 3.84 27.64
C ALA A 60 14.88 2.74 26.64
N ARG A 61 13.93 1.97 26.11
CA ARG A 61 14.21 0.83 25.22
C ARG A 61 14.22 1.19 23.74
N THR A 62 13.48 2.24 23.35
CA THR A 62 13.39 2.71 21.96
C THR A 62 14.31 3.88 21.66
N ASN A 63 14.93 4.47 22.69
CA ASN A 63 15.65 5.75 22.67
C ASN A 63 14.77 6.95 22.29
N PHE A 64 13.43 6.83 22.39
CA PHE A 64 12.53 7.95 22.16
C PHE A 64 12.68 9.02 23.26
N PRO A 65 12.76 10.33 22.94
CA PRO A 65 12.97 11.36 23.96
C PRO A 65 11.83 11.41 24.98
N ALA A 66 12.14 11.12 26.25
CA ALA A 66 11.14 11.03 27.32
C ALA A 66 10.44 12.37 27.61
N ASP A 67 11.10 13.50 27.37
CA ASP A 67 10.54 14.85 27.51
C ASP A 67 9.51 15.19 26.40
N ARG A 68 9.42 14.34 25.37
CA ARG A 68 8.47 14.44 24.26
C ARG A 68 7.41 13.35 24.27
N LEU A 69 7.39 12.51 25.30
CA LEU A 69 6.50 11.36 25.41
C LEU A 69 5.49 11.55 26.53
N TYR A 70 4.21 11.39 26.19
CA TYR A 70 3.08 11.50 27.12
C TYR A 70 2.33 10.17 27.19
N ALA A 71 1.75 9.91 28.35
CA ALA A 71 0.98 8.71 28.64
C ALA A 71 -0.51 9.06 28.75
N ASP A 72 -1.39 8.26 28.14
CA ASP A 72 -2.84 8.34 28.26
C ASP A 72 -3.40 6.96 28.64
N GLU A 73 -3.59 6.70 29.94
CA GLU A 73 -4.08 5.41 30.44
C GLU A 73 -5.47 5.02 29.91
N SER A 74 -6.26 6.00 29.45
CA SER A 74 -7.66 5.82 29.09
C SER A 74 -7.92 5.77 27.57
N ALA A 75 -6.90 6.07 26.76
CA ALA A 75 -7.03 6.36 25.33
C ALA A 75 -8.07 7.46 25.01
N SER A 76 -8.30 8.38 25.95
CA SER A 76 -9.24 9.50 25.80
C SER A 76 -8.86 10.42 24.64
N CYS A 77 -7.55 10.66 24.43
CA CYS A 77 -7.04 11.45 23.31
C CYS A 77 -7.37 10.76 21.98
N HIS A 78 -7.17 9.44 21.90
CA HIS A 78 -7.44 8.66 20.70
C HIS A 78 -8.93 8.68 20.34
N ALA A 79 -9.79 8.50 21.34
CA ALA A 79 -11.24 8.56 21.17
C ALA A 79 -11.70 9.97 20.73
N ALA A 80 -11.19 11.03 21.36
CA ALA A 80 -11.54 12.41 21.03
C ALA A 80 -11.16 12.81 19.59
N LEU A 81 -10.09 12.22 19.06
CA LEU A 81 -9.63 12.45 17.68
C LEU A 81 -10.24 11.46 16.67
N GLY A 82 -11.07 10.54 17.13
CA GLY A 82 -11.78 9.58 16.27
C GLY A 82 -10.88 8.50 15.68
N PHE A 83 -9.79 8.13 16.34
CA PHE A 83 -9.02 6.95 15.93
C PHE A 83 -9.80 5.66 16.18
N ALA A 84 -9.61 4.66 15.32
CA ALA A 84 -10.41 3.45 15.33
C ALA A 84 -10.31 2.70 16.68
N PRO A 85 -11.44 2.38 17.34
CA PRO A 85 -11.44 1.69 18.63
C PRO A 85 -10.77 0.31 18.62
N GLY A 86 -10.65 -0.31 17.45
CA GLY A 86 -10.07 -1.65 17.29
C GLY A 86 -11.10 -2.77 17.25
N LEU A 87 -10.62 -4.00 17.05
CA LEU A 87 -11.44 -5.19 16.90
C LEU A 87 -12.32 -5.45 18.14
N GLY A 88 -13.62 -5.63 17.93
CA GLY A 88 -14.56 -6.05 18.98
C GLY A 88 -14.83 -5.01 20.06
N ARG A 89 -14.55 -3.72 19.78
CA ARG A 89 -14.94 -2.58 20.62
C ARG A 89 -16.08 -1.80 19.97
N LYS A 90 -16.85 -1.08 20.79
CA LYS A 90 -17.96 -0.25 20.31
C LYS A 90 -17.48 0.78 19.29
N GLY A 91 -18.12 0.86 18.12
CA GLY A 91 -17.69 1.73 17.03
C GLY A 91 -16.44 1.25 16.26
N GLY A 92 -15.95 0.04 16.55
CA GLY A 92 -14.82 -0.59 15.86
C GLY A 92 -15.23 -1.75 14.96
N ASP A 93 -14.22 -2.40 14.36
CA ASP A 93 -14.45 -3.57 13.51
C ASP A 93 -15.03 -4.73 14.31
N PHE A 94 -15.98 -5.48 13.71
CA PHE A 94 -16.66 -6.61 14.36
C PHE A 94 -17.27 -6.25 15.73
N GLU A 95 -17.91 -5.08 15.85
CA GLU A 95 -18.52 -4.59 17.11
C GLU A 95 -19.40 -5.63 17.83
N TRP A 96 -20.06 -6.54 17.11
CA TRP A 96 -20.84 -7.63 17.71
C TRP A 96 -20.03 -8.50 18.69
N MET A 97 -18.70 -8.56 18.52
CA MET A 97 -17.78 -9.26 19.41
C MET A 97 -17.66 -8.61 20.79
N ALA A 98 -18.07 -7.34 20.97
CA ALA A 98 -18.08 -6.68 22.27
C ALA A 98 -19.00 -7.39 23.28
N LYS A 99 -19.93 -8.23 22.81
CA LYS A 99 -20.84 -9.05 23.64
C LYS A 99 -20.30 -10.46 23.91
N THR A 100 -19.13 -10.80 23.38
CA THR A 100 -18.51 -12.13 23.56
C THR A 100 -17.56 -12.11 24.76
N PRO A 101 -17.25 -13.28 25.37
CA PRO A 101 -16.31 -13.36 26.50
C PRO A 101 -14.82 -13.20 26.09
N ILE A 102 -14.53 -12.86 24.83
CA ILE A 102 -13.16 -12.69 24.34
C ILE A 102 -12.61 -11.36 24.87
N ASN A 103 -11.59 -11.42 25.72
CA ASN A 103 -10.90 -10.24 26.25
C ASN A 103 -9.96 -9.59 25.21
N GLY A 104 -9.35 -8.46 25.57
CA GLY A 104 -8.44 -7.71 24.72
C GLY A 104 -7.26 -8.51 24.16
N TYR A 105 -6.71 -9.44 24.93
CA TYR A 105 -5.64 -10.35 24.48
C TYR A 105 -6.11 -11.25 23.34
N GLY A 106 -7.27 -11.87 23.49
CA GLY A 106 -7.85 -12.71 22.43
C GLY A 106 -8.13 -11.90 21.16
N LYS A 107 -8.64 -10.66 21.31
CA LYS A 107 -8.85 -9.75 20.19
C LYS A 107 -7.53 -9.37 19.51
N LEU A 108 -6.47 -9.09 20.27
CA LEU A 108 -5.14 -8.81 19.71
C LEU A 108 -4.58 -10.00 18.91
N LEU A 109 -4.70 -11.22 19.43
CA LEU A 109 -4.27 -12.44 18.71
C LEU A 109 -5.01 -12.62 17.37
N LEU A 110 -6.31 -12.30 17.33
CA LEU A 110 -7.09 -12.32 16.09
C LEU A 110 -6.61 -11.25 15.10
N MET A 111 -6.26 -10.06 15.57
CA MET A 111 -5.65 -9.00 14.74
C MET A 111 -4.29 -9.42 14.20
N CYS A 112 -3.45 -10.09 14.99
CA CYS A 112 -2.18 -10.67 14.54
C CYS A 112 -2.41 -11.72 13.43
N ALA A 113 -3.51 -12.47 13.50
CA ALA A 113 -3.96 -13.39 12.45
C ALA A 113 -4.62 -12.68 11.24
N GLY A 114 -4.72 -11.35 11.25
CA GLY A 114 -5.26 -10.52 10.16
C GLY A 114 -6.76 -10.20 10.26
N ILE A 115 -7.46 -10.63 11.31
CA ILE A 115 -8.90 -10.36 11.50
C ILE A 115 -9.08 -8.97 12.10
N GLY A 116 -9.86 -8.09 11.45
CA GLY A 116 -9.98 -6.68 11.85
C GLY A 116 -8.67 -5.91 11.76
N SER A 117 -7.73 -6.39 10.94
CA SER A 117 -6.40 -5.81 10.78
C SER A 117 -5.90 -5.97 9.33
N PRO A 118 -6.45 -5.23 8.36
CA PRO A 118 -6.15 -5.40 6.94
C PRO A 118 -4.66 -5.15 6.61
N GLY A 119 -4.03 -6.15 5.99
CA GLY A 119 -2.65 -6.07 5.51
C GLY A 119 -1.60 -6.63 6.47
N THR A 120 -1.96 -6.98 7.71
CA THR A 120 -1.04 -7.50 8.73
C THR A 120 -0.26 -8.72 8.27
N LEU A 121 -0.93 -9.78 7.79
CA LEU A 121 -0.24 -10.99 7.31
C LEU A 121 0.74 -10.68 6.18
N ARG A 122 0.36 -9.81 5.24
CA ARG A 122 1.25 -9.37 4.15
C ARG A 122 2.46 -8.62 4.69
N ALA A 123 2.27 -7.74 5.66
CA ALA A 123 3.36 -7.00 6.29
C ALA A 123 4.32 -7.93 7.04
N VAL A 124 3.80 -8.95 7.73
CA VAL A 124 4.59 -9.99 8.43
C VAL A 124 5.39 -10.82 7.43
N PHE A 125 4.75 -11.48 6.46
CA PHE A 125 5.43 -12.31 5.47
C PHE A 125 6.39 -11.49 4.58
N GLY A 126 6.04 -10.24 4.30
CA GLY A 126 6.90 -9.31 3.57
C GLY A 126 8.26 -9.08 4.24
N GLY A 127 8.35 -9.18 5.57
CA GLY A 127 9.61 -9.04 6.31
C GLY A 127 10.65 -10.13 6.02
N TYR A 128 10.23 -11.29 5.49
CA TYR A 128 11.11 -12.42 5.20
C TYR A 128 11.72 -12.37 3.79
N THR A 129 11.04 -11.72 2.83
CA THR A 129 11.38 -11.82 1.40
C THR A 129 12.38 -10.76 0.90
N GLY A 130 12.63 -9.70 1.69
CA GLY A 130 13.46 -8.57 1.27
C GLY A 130 12.82 -7.73 0.16
N SER A 131 13.49 -6.66 -0.27
CA SER A 131 13.02 -5.80 -1.37
C SER A 131 14.16 -4.98 -1.97
N LYS A 132 14.37 -5.09 -3.29
CA LYS A 132 15.29 -4.24 -4.07
C LYS A 132 14.87 -2.76 -4.15
N TYR A 133 13.66 -2.47 -3.70
CA TYR A 133 13.02 -1.16 -3.80
C TYR A 133 12.96 -0.42 -2.46
N LYS A 134 13.53 -1.02 -1.41
CA LYS A 134 13.55 -0.44 -0.06
C LYS A 134 14.98 -0.37 0.42
N ASP A 135 15.25 0.61 1.27
CA ASP A 135 16.56 0.79 1.88
C ASP A 135 16.81 -0.32 2.93
N GLU A 136 18.08 -0.55 3.24
CA GLU A 136 18.51 -1.39 4.37
C GLU A 136 17.93 -0.86 5.69
N ILE A 137 17.63 -1.77 6.62
CA ILE A 137 17.15 -1.41 7.97
C ILE A 137 18.34 -1.12 8.87
N PHE A 138 19.28 -2.07 8.96
CA PHE A 138 20.47 -1.92 9.78
C PHE A 138 21.50 -1.09 9.01
N ARG A 139 21.60 0.19 9.36
CA ARG A 139 22.51 1.16 8.74
C ARG A 139 23.40 1.80 9.78
N GLU A 140 24.65 2.04 9.42
CA GLU A 140 25.60 2.62 10.36
C GLU A 140 25.13 3.96 10.91
N GLY A 141 25.14 4.11 12.23
CA GLY A 141 24.78 5.35 12.91
C GLY A 141 23.27 5.58 13.09
N THR A 142 22.40 4.66 12.64
CA THR A 142 20.97 4.74 12.92
C THR A 142 20.62 4.09 14.25
N ASN A 143 19.54 4.54 14.90
CA ASN A 143 19.05 4.01 16.18
C ASN A 143 18.79 2.49 16.17
N VAL A 144 18.37 1.95 15.02
CA VAL A 144 18.07 0.52 14.87
C VAL A 144 19.30 -0.33 14.51
N ASP A 145 20.49 0.26 14.31
CA ASP A 145 21.65 -0.49 13.84
C ASP A 145 22.08 -1.56 14.84
N VAL A 146 22.35 -2.76 14.32
CA VAL A 146 22.99 -3.82 15.07
C VAL A 146 24.26 -4.19 14.32
N PRO A 147 25.43 -3.62 14.66
CA PRO A 147 26.63 -3.69 13.83
C PRO A 147 27.08 -5.12 13.46
N THR A 148 26.88 -6.08 14.38
CA THR A 148 27.18 -7.49 14.14
C THR A 148 26.27 -8.10 13.09
N ILE A 149 24.95 -7.86 13.19
CA ILE A 149 23.95 -8.33 12.22
C ILE A 149 24.13 -7.62 10.88
N ARG A 150 24.32 -6.30 10.87
CA ARG A 150 24.60 -5.51 9.67
C ARG A 150 25.80 -6.06 8.89
N LYS A 151 26.93 -6.28 9.57
CA LYS A 151 28.15 -6.82 8.94
C LYS A 151 27.93 -8.24 8.40
N ALA A 152 27.26 -9.10 9.16
CA ALA A 152 26.95 -10.46 8.74
C ALA A 152 26.03 -10.50 7.51
N MET A 153 24.93 -9.74 7.53
CA MET A 153 23.99 -9.64 6.42
C MET A 153 24.64 -9.00 5.18
N LYS A 154 25.47 -7.96 5.36
CA LYS A 154 26.24 -7.38 4.26
C LYS A 154 27.15 -8.39 3.58
N MET A 155 27.88 -9.20 4.35
CA MET A 155 28.81 -10.19 3.81
C MET A 155 28.10 -11.34 3.07
N THR A 156 26.88 -11.69 3.50
CA THR A 156 26.14 -12.87 2.98
C THR A 156 25.12 -12.53 1.90
N LEU A 157 24.50 -11.35 1.96
CA LEU A 157 23.39 -10.93 1.11
C LEU A 157 23.69 -9.67 0.30
N GLY A 158 24.81 -8.97 0.54
CA GLY A 158 25.18 -7.72 -0.15
C GLY A 158 24.63 -6.47 0.53
N ASP A 159 24.67 -5.34 -0.18
CA ASP A 159 24.25 -4.01 0.31
C ASP A 159 23.35 -3.25 -0.68
N GLY A 160 22.79 -2.12 -0.25
CA GLY A 160 22.01 -1.21 -1.10
C GLY A 160 20.53 -1.57 -1.27
N TYR A 161 20.01 -2.53 -0.51
CA TYR A 161 18.59 -2.90 -0.53
C TYR A 161 18.14 -3.58 0.78
N LEU A 162 16.83 -3.61 1.04
CA LEU A 162 16.27 -4.38 2.15
C LEU A 162 16.53 -5.87 1.97
N ARG A 163 17.41 -6.45 2.78
CA ARG A 163 17.82 -7.84 2.62
C ARG A 163 16.73 -8.81 3.10
N PRO A 164 16.69 -10.05 2.57
CA PRO A 164 15.85 -11.10 3.13
C PRO A 164 16.07 -11.25 4.63
N PHE A 165 14.99 -11.51 5.37
CA PHE A 165 14.95 -11.63 6.83
C PHE A 165 15.33 -10.39 7.64
N GLU A 166 15.87 -9.33 7.04
CA GLU A 166 16.39 -8.18 7.79
C GLU A 166 15.32 -7.48 8.65
N LEU A 167 14.16 -7.18 8.05
CA LEU A 167 13.02 -6.62 8.78
C LEU A 167 12.44 -7.61 9.79
N ALA A 168 12.43 -8.91 9.47
CA ALA A 168 12.00 -9.94 10.42
C ALA A 168 12.93 -10.04 11.63
N THR A 169 14.23 -9.83 11.46
CA THR A 169 15.21 -9.79 12.55
C THR A 169 14.97 -8.60 13.48
N LEU A 170 14.74 -7.40 12.95
CA LEU A 170 14.35 -6.24 13.78
C LEU A 170 13.09 -6.56 14.59
N ARG A 171 12.06 -7.10 13.94
CA ARG A 171 10.79 -7.46 14.58
C ARG A 171 10.93 -8.53 15.64
N LEU A 172 11.80 -9.52 15.42
CA LEU A 172 12.10 -10.55 16.40
C LEU A 172 12.77 -9.94 17.64
N ASN A 173 13.73 -9.04 17.47
CA ASN A 173 14.36 -8.34 18.59
C ASN A 173 13.33 -7.52 19.38
N ASN A 174 12.48 -6.75 18.69
CA ASN A 174 11.40 -6.01 19.34
C ASN A 174 10.42 -6.94 20.06
N MET A 175 10.05 -8.07 19.47
CA MET A 175 9.15 -9.05 20.08
C MET A 175 9.72 -9.64 21.37
N ILE A 176 10.99 -10.05 21.35
CA ILE A 176 11.66 -10.59 22.55
C ILE A 176 11.64 -9.54 23.67
N GLU A 177 11.98 -8.30 23.34
CA GLU A 177 12.04 -7.21 24.30
C GLU A 177 10.65 -6.86 24.86
N ILE A 178 9.64 -6.73 24.00
CA ILE A 178 8.25 -6.44 24.39
C ILE A 178 7.70 -7.56 25.29
N LEU A 179 7.85 -8.83 24.90
CA LEU A 179 7.27 -9.95 25.64
C LEU A 179 7.93 -10.15 27.02
N ASN A 180 9.25 -9.95 27.11
CA ASN A 180 9.96 -10.03 28.39
C ASN A 180 9.56 -8.92 29.38
N ASN A 181 8.96 -7.83 28.89
CA ASN A 181 8.59 -6.66 29.68
C ASN A 181 7.11 -6.31 29.51
N TRP A 182 6.29 -7.31 29.17
CA TRP A 182 4.91 -7.11 28.74
C TRP A 182 4.06 -6.37 29.77
N GLU A 183 4.13 -6.78 31.04
CA GLU A 183 3.37 -6.16 32.14
C GLU A 183 3.79 -4.71 32.39
N ALA A 184 5.07 -4.38 32.16
CA ALA A 184 5.59 -3.03 32.36
C ALA A 184 5.22 -2.09 31.20
N LEU A 185 4.96 -2.62 30.01
CA LEU A 185 4.70 -1.84 28.80
C LEU A 185 3.21 -1.73 28.44
N THR A 186 2.38 -2.70 28.82
CA THR A 186 1.00 -2.77 28.32
C THR A 186 -0.01 -2.12 29.28
N PRO A 187 -1.14 -1.59 28.78
CA PRO A 187 -2.17 -1.00 29.61
C PRO A 187 -2.84 -2.06 30.50
N LYS A 188 -3.26 -1.64 31.71
CA LYS A 188 -4.01 -2.50 32.64
C LYS A 188 -5.33 -2.97 32.05
N ASP A 189 -6.03 -2.10 31.32
CA ASP A 189 -7.21 -2.47 30.56
C ASP A 189 -6.79 -3.16 29.26
N SER A 190 -6.95 -4.49 29.22
CA SER A 190 -6.59 -5.29 28.04
C SER A 190 -7.37 -4.88 26.79
N ASP A 191 -8.58 -4.33 26.89
CA ASP A 191 -9.34 -3.92 25.71
C ASP A 191 -8.66 -2.76 24.96
N LEU A 192 -7.77 -2.01 25.62
CA LEU A 192 -6.98 -0.97 24.96
C LEU A 192 -5.85 -1.54 24.08
N LEU A 193 -5.51 -2.83 24.17
CA LEU A 193 -4.50 -3.46 23.31
C LEU A 193 -4.84 -3.38 21.81
N VAL A 194 -6.14 -3.34 21.47
CA VAL A 194 -6.61 -3.27 20.09
C VAL A 194 -6.87 -1.86 19.59
N GLN A 195 -6.87 -0.85 20.48
CA GLN A 195 -7.04 0.56 20.10
C GLN A 195 -6.01 0.93 19.04
N ARG A 196 -6.45 1.56 17.95
CA ARG A 196 -5.57 2.05 16.89
C ARG A 196 -5.21 3.51 17.12
N GLY A 197 -4.10 3.89 16.51
CA GLY A 197 -3.51 5.22 16.60
C GLY A 197 -3.27 5.81 15.22
N GLY A 198 -2.25 6.65 15.14
CA GLY A 198 -1.85 7.27 13.88
C GLY A 198 -0.93 8.46 14.07
N VAL A 199 -0.82 9.27 13.03
CA VAL A 199 0.00 10.48 13.03
C VAL A 199 -0.85 11.66 12.58
N ILE A 200 -0.75 12.76 13.32
CA ILE A 200 -1.36 14.03 12.92
C ILE A 200 -0.27 15.10 12.95
N ILE A 201 -0.16 15.86 11.85
CA ILE A 201 0.64 17.08 11.83
C ILE A 201 -0.32 18.26 11.94
N PHE A 202 -0.15 19.01 13.02
CA PHE A 202 -0.84 20.27 13.25
C PHE A 202 0.07 21.42 12.84
N GLU A 203 -0.52 22.46 12.26
CA GLU A 203 0.13 23.74 12.00
C GLU A 203 -0.86 24.83 12.36
N ASP A 204 -0.46 25.70 13.30
CA ASP A 204 -1.30 26.78 13.85
C ASP A 204 -2.68 26.29 14.32
N GLY A 205 -2.68 25.17 15.04
CA GLY A 205 -3.87 24.54 15.60
C GLY A 205 -4.78 23.84 14.58
N LYS A 206 -4.38 23.73 13.32
CA LYS A 206 -5.15 23.05 12.26
C LYS A 206 -4.45 21.77 11.82
N THR A 207 -5.24 20.72 11.60
CA THR A 207 -4.73 19.49 10.97
C THR A 207 -4.31 19.76 9.53
N LYS A 208 -3.03 19.55 9.22
CA LYS A 208 -2.48 19.65 7.86
C LYS A 208 -2.23 18.28 7.25
N PHE A 209 -1.88 17.29 8.05
CA PHE A 209 -1.73 15.91 7.62
C PHE A 209 -2.30 14.98 8.69
N ARG A 210 -2.94 13.89 8.24
CA ARG A 210 -3.47 12.83 9.11
C ARG A 210 -3.27 11.49 8.44
N HIS A 211 -2.72 10.55 9.20
CA HIS A 211 -2.67 9.13 8.88
C HIS A 211 -3.34 8.37 10.01
N ASP A 212 -4.32 7.53 9.68
CA ASP A 212 -4.96 6.61 10.62
C ASP A 212 -4.40 5.19 10.42
N ASP A 213 -3.95 4.57 11.49
CA ASP A 213 -3.35 3.24 11.42
C ASP A 213 -4.41 2.20 11.08
N ALA A 214 -4.21 1.52 9.96
CA ALA A 214 -5.23 0.65 9.42
C ALA A 214 -5.35 -0.71 10.11
N GLY A 215 -4.36 -1.10 10.89
CA GLY A 215 -4.18 -2.42 11.47
C GLY A 215 -2.73 -2.57 11.95
N ILE A 216 -2.42 -3.72 12.53
CA ILE A 216 -1.07 -4.09 12.96
C ILE A 216 -0.12 -4.05 11.77
N LEU A 217 0.98 -3.32 11.94
CA LEU A 217 2.01 -2.97 10.96
C LEU A 217 1.49 -2.09 9.80
N GLY A 218 0.34 -1.43 10.01
CA GLY A 218 -0.30 -0.49 9.09
C GLY A 218 -0.04 0.98 9.45
N PHE A 219 0.95 1.24 10.29
CA PHE A 219 1.29 2.57 10.79
C PHE A 219 1.94 3.47 9.73
N CYS A 220 1.93 4.78 9.98
CA CYS A 220 2.55 5.76 9.08
C CYS A 220 4.08 5.55 9.04
N PRO A 221 4.72 5.30 7.88
CA PRO A 221 6.17 5.13 7.84
C PRO A 221 6.89 6.38 8.36
N ALA A 222 7.91 6.23 9.21
CA ALA A 222 8.66 7.35 9.79
C ALA A 222 9.19 8.33 8.71
N ALA A 223 9.71 7.81 7.59
CA ALA A 223 10.14 8.63 6.46
C ALA A 223 9.02 9.53 5.89
N ARG A 224 7.76 9.06 5.90
CA ARG A 224 6.60 9.86 5.45
C ARG A 224 6.27 10.96 6.45
N VAL A 225 6.37 10.63 7.74
CA VAL A 225 6.20 11.62 8.83
C VAL A 225 7.21 12.74 8.65
N VAL A 226 8.49 12.41 8.46
CA VAL A 226 9.57 13.38 8.23
C VAL A 226 9.34 14.19 6.95
N GLU A 227 9.01 13.54 5.83
CA GLU A 227 8.72 14.21 4.55
C GLU A 227 7.61 15.25 4.72
N LYS A 228 6.49 14.87 5.34
CA LYS A 228 5.36 15.79 5.57
C LYS A 228 5.70 16.86 6.59
N ALA A 229 6.40 16.52 7.67
CA ALA A 229 6.80 17.46 8.71
C ALA A 229 7.73 18.56 8.21
N LEU A 230 8.61 18.26 7.25
CA LEU A 230 9.58 19.20 6.68
C LEU A 230 9.12 19.86 5.38
N SER A 231 7.98 19.43 4.82
CA SER A 231 7.43 20.02 3.60
C SER A 231 6.99 21.48 3.80
N ALA A 232 6.95 22.26 2.73
CA ALA A 232 6.44 23.63 2.79
C ALA A 232 4.95 23.69 3.18
N ASP A 233 4.15 22.73 2.70
CA ASP A 233 2.74 22.56 3.05
C ASP A 233 2.43 21.06 3.26
N PRO A 234 2.27 20.60 4.52
CA PRO A 234 1.95 19.21 4.80
C PRO A 234 0.61 18.76 4.21
N SER A 235 -0.31 19.72 3.99
CA SER A 235 -1.63 19.46 3.39
C SER A 235 -1.63 19.40 1.87
N ALA A 236 -0.50 19.70 1.24
CA ALA A 236 -0.35 19.58 -0.20
C ALA A 236 -0.65 18.14 -0.64
N LYS A 237 -1.52 18.03 -1.63
CA LYS A 237 -1.80 16.78 -2.31
C LYS A 237 -0.55 16.32 -3.08
N PRO A 238 -0.34 15.01 -3.25
CA PRO A 238 0.76 14.52 -4.07
C PRO A 238 0.66 15.09 -5.49
N ASP A 239 1.81 15.44 -6.07
CA ASP A 239 1.91 15.72 -7.50
C ASP A 239 1.58 14.43 -8.26
N PRO A 240 0.51 14.40 -9.07
CA PRO A 240 0.06 13.14 -9.65
C PRO A 240 1.11 12.48 -10.53
N VAL A 241 1.74 13.26 -11.43
CA VAL A 241 2.68 12.73 -12.41
C VAL A 241 3.96 12.24 -11.74
N LYS A 242 4.55 13.06 -10.85
CA LYS A 242 5.75 12.66 -10.10
C LYS A 242 5.51 11.40 -9.27
N THR A 243 4.33 11.27 -8.67
CA THR A 243 3.96 10.10 -7.88
C THR A 243 3.87 8.84 -8.75
N LEU A 244 3.23 8.92 -9.92
CA LEU A 244 3.16 7.79 -10.86
C LEU A 244 4.55 7.40 -11.38
N HIS A 245 5.40 8.37 -11.69
CA HIS A 245 6.78 8.12 -12.14
C HIS A 245 7.59 7.43 -11.06
N LEU A 246 7.56 7.93 -9.82
CA LEU A 246 8.27 7.33 -8.69
C LEU A 246 7.81 5.89 -8.44
N ALA A 247 6.50 5.65 -8.50
CA ALA A 247 5.93 4.31 -8.39
C ALA A 247 6.40 3.38 -9.52
N ALA A 248 6.39 3.87 -10.76
CA ALA A 248 6.77 3.11 -11.95
C ALA A 248 8.26 2.72 -11.95
N GLU A 249 9.12 3.66 -11.59
CA GLU A 249 10.58 3.50 -11.57
C GLU A 249 11.04 2.61 -10.42
N SER A 250 10.56 2.90 -9.22
CA SER A 250 11.19 2.39 -7.99
C SER A 250 10.23 1.71 -7.04
N ARG A 251 8.91 1.75 -7.28
CA ARG A 251 7.89 1.22 -6.35
C ARG A 251 8.00 1.82 -4.93
N ARG A 252 8.53 3.05 -4.80
CA ARG A 252 8.73 3.75 -3.52
C ARG A 252 7.61 4.71 -3.15
N ALA A 253 6.76 5.10 -4.10
CA ALA A 253 5.62 5.97 -3.81
C ALA A 253 4.64 5.30 -2.83
N TYR A 254 4.02 6.09 -1.96
CA TYR A 254 3.00 5.61 -1.03
C TYR A 254 1.73 5.19 -1.78
N VAL A 255 1.14 4.05 -1.39
CA VAL A 255 0.05 3.41 -2.16
C VAL A 255 -1.24 4.22 -2.21
N ASP A 256 -1.50 5.01 -1.19
CA ASP A 256 -2.60 5.95 -1.09
C ASP A 256 -2.34 7.23 -1.91
N ASP A 257 -1.08 7.68 -2.01
CA ASP A 257 -0.71 8.78 -2.91
C ASP A 257 -0.84 8.36 -4.37
N ILE A 258 -0.50 7.12 -4.73
CA ILE A 258 -0.77 6.56 -6.07
C ILE A 258 -2.26 6.57 -6.35
N PHE A 259 -3.09 6.06 -5.43
CA PHE A 259 -4.55 6.06 -5.59
C PHE A 259 -5.10 7.47 -5.80
N THR A 260 -4.66 8.42 -4.96
CA THR A 260 -5.06 9.83 -5.01
C THR A 260 -4.64 10.48 -6.32
N SER A 261 -3.42 10.18 -6.79
CA SER A 261 -2.85 10.70 -8.03
C SER A 261 -3.62 10.22 -9.26
N ILE A 262 -3.88 8.91 -9.38
CA ILE A 262 -4.67 8.36 -10.49
C ILE A 262 -6.09 8.93 -10.46
N SER A 263 -6.71 9.04 -9.28
CA SER A 263 -8.04 9.61 -9.12
C SER A 263 -8.10 11.11 -9.45
N ALA A 264 -7.04 11.86 -9.19
CA ALA A 264 -6.94 13.27 -9.56
C ALA A 264 -6.81 13.43 -11.08
N LEU A 265 -5.98 12.61 -11.73
CA LEU A 265 -5.83 12.59 -13.19
C LEU A 265 -7.13 12.19 -13.90
N GLU A 266 -7.88 11.23 -13.34
CA GLU A 266 -9.19 10.82 -13.87
C GLU A 266 -10.23 11.95 -13.83
N LYS A 267 -10.19 12.80 -12.80
CA LYS A 267 -11.08 13.95 -12.64
C LYS A 267 -10.61 15.19 -13.41
N SER A 268 -9.37 15.19 -13.88
CA SER A 268 -8.82 16.30 -14.65
C SER A 268 -9.55 16.46 -15.97
N LYS A 269 -9.71 17.71 -16.41
CA LYS A 269 -10.24 18.05 -17.74
C LYS A 269 -9.14 18.22 -18.78
N ASP A 270 -7.88 18.03 -18.40
CA ASP A 270 -6.75 18.14 -19.30
C ASP A 270 -6.74 16.97 -20.29
N LYS A 271 -6.92 17.30 -21.56
CA LYS A 271 -6.90 16.31 -22.65
C LYS A 271 -5.50 15.79 -22.93
N ALA A 272 -4.46 16.52 -22.54
CA ALA A 272 -3.06 16.11 -22.74
C ALA A 272 -2.64 14.93 -21.84
N ASN A 273 -3.44 14.63 -20.80
CA ASN A 273 -3.20 13.50 -19.90
C ASN A 273 -3.16 12.16 -20.63
N VAL A 274 -3.93 11.99 -21.71
CA VAL A 274 -3.96 10.76 -22.48
C VAL A 274 -3.66 11.07 -23.94
N GLN A 275 -2.52 10.56 -24.37
CA GLN A 275 -2.07 10.51 -25.76
C GLN A 275 -2.09 9.04 -26.19
N GLY A 276 -3.02 8.66 -27.07
CA GLY A 276 -3.23 7.27 -27.49
C GLY A 276 -1.99 6.65 -28.13
N GLU A 277 -1.24 7.44 -28.90
CA GLU A 277 0.02 7.06 -29.54
C GLU A 277 1.10 6.60 -28.55
N LYS A 278 1.03 7.06 -27.29
CA LYS A 278 1.97 6.65 -26.22
C LYS A 278 1.64 5.27 -25.64
N LEU A 279 0.50 4.67 -25.97
CA LEU A 279 0.15 3.33 -25.49
C LEU A 279 0.99 2.22 -26.13
N THR A 280 1.49 2.43 -27.36
CA THR A 280 2.28 1.43 -28.07
C THR A 280 3.55 1.08 -27.29
N GLY A 281 3.64 -0.14 -26.82
CA GLY A 281 4.74 -0.58 -25.97
C GLY A 281 4.42 -1.79 -25.11
N LYS A 282 5.43 -2.24 -24.38
CA LYS A 282 5.36 -3.29 -23.37
C LYS A 282 5.41 -2.67 -21.98
N TRP A 283 4.44 -3.02 -21.14
CA TRP A 283 4.10 -2.33 -19.91
C TRP A 283 3.97 -3.32 -18.75
N ARG A 284 4.82 -3.19 -17.73
CA ARG A 284 4.77 -4.04 -16.53
C ARG A 284 3.78 -3.48 -15.53
N LEU A 285 2.87 -4.31 -15.02
CA LEU A 285 1.93 -3.93 -13.96
C LEU A 285 2.68 -3.66 -12.67
N ILE A 286 2.53 -2.43 -12.16
CA ILE A 286 3.21 -1.96 -10.95
C ILE A 286 2.27 -1.98 -9.77
N TYR A 287 1.08 -1.40 -9.90
CA TYR A 287 0.11 -1.19 -8.82
C TYR A 287 -1.31 -1.51 -9.29
N THR A 288 -2.13 -2.03 -8.38
CA THR A 288 -3.57 -2.22 -8.61
C THR A 288 -4.39 -2.12 -7.33
N THR A 289 -5.64 -1.68 -7.45
CA THR A 289 -6.63 -1.64 -6.35
C THR A 289 -7.48 -2.91 -6.23
N GLY A 290 -7.38 -3.84 -7.20
CA GLY A 290 -8.36 -4.93 -7.34
C GLY A 290 -9.75 -4.43 -7.79
N THR A 291 -10.73 -5.33 -7.93
CA THR A 291 -12.09 -4.97 -8.38
C THR A 291 -12.89 -4.28 -7.27
N LYS A 292 -13.96 -3.54 -7.64
CA LYS A 292 -14.87 -2.91 -6.67
C LYS A 292 -15.40 -3.87 -5.60
N LYS A 293 -15.65 -5.14 -5.95
CA LYS A 293 -16.15 -6.17 -5.03
C LYS A 293 -15.10 -6.58 -3.99
N VAL A 294 -13.83 -6.69 -4.41
CA VAL A 294 -12.71 -6.96 -3.50
C VAL A 294 -12.42 -5.74 -2.62
N ALA A 295 -12.53 -4.53 -3.18
CA ALA A 295 -12.36 -3.28 -2.45
C ALA A 295 -13.52 -2.96 -1.48
N ALA A 296 -14.73 -3.46 -1.73
CA ALA A 296 -15.89 -3.26 -0.85
C ALA A 296 -15.90 -4.21 0.36
N ASN A 297 -15.25 -5.38 0.26
CA ASN A 297 -15.11 -6.34 1.36
C ASN A 297 -13.97 -5.98 2.33
N ILE A 298 -13.14 -5.00 1.97
CA ILE A 298 -12.10 -4.43 2.81
C ILE A 298 -12.61 -3.02 3.11
N ASN A 299 -13.02 -2.72 4.35
CA ASN A 299 -13.53 -1.40 4.74
C ASN A 299 -12.48 -0.27 4.54
N LYS A 300 -12.18 0.10 3.29
CA LYS A 300 -11.24 1.16 2.93
C LYS A 300 -11.66 1.84 1.64
N THR A 301 -12.10 3.09 1.78
CA THR A 301 -12.01 4.11 0.73
C THR A 301 -10.54 4.37 0.40
N GLY A 302 -10.12 4.10 -0.85
CA GLY A 302 -8.84 4.59 -1.38
C GLY A 302 -7.61 3.68 -1.28
N GLY A 303 -7.79 2.35 -1.27
CA GLY A 303 -6.67 1.40 -1.15
C GLY A 303 -6.22 0.74 -2.46
N GLY A 304 -4.98 0.26 -2.47
CA GLY A 304 -4.41 -0.65 -3.48
C GLY A 304 -3.04 -1.16 -3.05
N SER A 305 -2.35 -1.88 -3.93
CA SER A 305 -1.02 -2.40 -3.60
C SER A 305 -0.13 -2.62 -4.81
N TYR A 306 1.18 -2.63 -4.57
CA TYR A 306 2.13 -3.08 -5.57
C TYR A 306 1.90 -4.55 -5.91
N PHE A 307 1.89 -4.84 -7.22
CA PHE A 307 1.61 -6.17 -7.75
C PHE A 307 2.82 -7.10 -7.57
N PRO A 308 2.66 -8.29 -6.96
CA PRO A 308 3.80 -9.04 -6.45
C PRO A 308 4.59 -9.79 -7.55
N VAL A 309 3.96 -10.10 -8.68
CA VAL A 309 4.56 -10.91 -9.75
C VAL A 309 4.76 -10.08 -11.03
N PRO A 310 5.70 -10.44 -11.92
CA PRO A 310 5.84 -9.78 -13.22
C PRO A 310 4.63 -10.11 -14.11
N ALA A 311 3.62 -9.22 -14.09
CA ALA A 311 2.57 -9.19 -15.10
C ALA A 311 2.89 -8.10 -16.12
N VAL A 312 2.77 -8.41 -17.40
CA VAL A 312 3.09 -7.51 -18.50
C VAL A 312 1.93 -7.46 -19.48
N GLN A 313 1.57 -6.25 -19.88
CA GLN A 313 0.67 -5.99 -20.99
C GLN A 313 1.42 -5.29 -22.11
N SER A 314 1.21 -5.76 -23.32
CA SER A 314 1.76 -5.18 -24.53
C SER A 314 0.62 -4.69 -25.39
N PHE A 315 0.71 -3.44 -25.86
CA PHE A 315 -0.26 -2.85 -26.77
C PHE A 315 0.46 -2.44 -28.04
N ASP A 316 -0.07 -2.84 -29.19
CA ASP A 316 0.41 -2.41 -30.51
C ASP A 316 -0.74 -1.73 -31.27
N LEU A 317 -0.71 -0.40 -31.35
CA LEU A 317 -1.76 0.37 -32.05
C LEU A 317 -1.68 0.21 -33.57
N ASN A 318 -0.53 -0.17 -34.13
CA ASN A 318 -0.38 -0.32 -35.57
C ASN A 318 -1.10 -1.58 -36.06
N SER A 319 -0.98 -2.68 -35.31
CA SER A 319 -1.63 -3.95 -35.62
C SER A 319 -2.98 -4.14 -34.92
N GLY A 320 -3.29 -3.31 -33.91
CA GLY A 320 -4.48 -3.47 -33.07
C GLY A 320 -4.42 -4.75 -32.23
N ARG A 321 -3.23 -5.17 -31.80
CA ARG A 321 -3.01 -6.41 -31.04
C ARG A 321 -2.56 -6.14 -29.61
N ILE A 322 -3.08 -6.96 -28.69
CA ILE A 322 -2.74 -6.91 -27.26
C ILE A 322 -2.20 -8.27 -26.82
N ARG A 323 -1.16 -8.25 -25.98
CA ARG A 323 -0.71 -9.41 -25.20
C ARG A 323 -0.82 -9.11 -23.71
N ASN A 324 -1.41 -9.99 -22.92
CA ASN A 324 -1.43 -9.88 -21.46
C ASN A 324 -0.92 -11.18 -20.84
N GLY A 325 0.11 -11.12 -20.00
CA GLY A 325 0.69 -12.33 -19.43
C GLY A 325 1.35 -12.15 -18.08
N ILE A 326 1.56 -13.29 -17.42
CA ILE A 326 2.33 -13.43 -16.18
C ILE A 326 3.59 -14.23 -16.49
N TYR A 327 4.72 -13.75 -15.98
CA TYR A 327 6.05 -14.26 -16.27
C TYR A 327 6.76 -14.60 -14.95
N LEU A 328 6.92 -15.90 -14.68
CA LEU A 328 7.46 -16.44 -13.42
C LEU A 328 8.64 -17.36 -13.71
N GLY A 329 9.85 -16.79 -13.72
CA GLY A 329 11.06 -17.54 -14.05
C GLY A 329 10.96 -18.17 -15.44
N PRO A 330 11.08 -19.50 -15.58
CA PRO A 330 10.93 -20.16 -16.89
C PRO A 330 9.47 -20.18 -17.38
N LEU A 331 8.48 -20.01 -16.50
CA LEU A 331 7.08 -20.11 -16.86
C LEU A 331 6.58 -18.78 -17.49
N LYS A 332 6.05 -18.85 -18.70
CA LYS A 332 5.32 -17.73 -19.34
C LYS A 332 3.90 -18.19 -19.64
N PHE A 333 2.91 -17.47 -19.14
CA PHE A 333 1.50 -17.72 -19.45
C PHE A 333 0.87 -16.42 -19.92
N PHE A 334 0.37 -16.38 -21.15
CA PHE A 334 -0.11 -15.16 -21.77
C PHE A 334 -1.28 -15.39 -22.71
N PHE A 335 -2.05 -14.34 -22.92
CA PHE A 335 -3.18 -14.27 -23.84
C PHE A 335 -2.88 -13.23 -24.91
N ASP A 336 -3.25 -13.54 -26.15
CA ASP A 336 -3.20 -12.62 -27.29
C ASP A 336 -4.60 -12.40 -27.86
N GLY A 337 -4.80 -11.25 -28.50
CA GLY A 337 -6.03 -10.98 -29.22
C GLY A 337 -6.11 -9.57 -29.80
N PRO A 338 -7.18 -9.28 -30.55
CA PRO A 338 -7.41 -7.94 -31.09
C PRO A 338 -7.93 -6.98 -30.02
N PHE A 339 -7.64 -5.69 -30.22
CA PHE A 339 -8.27 -4.60 -29.49
C PHE A 339 -8.73 -3.48 -30.43
N ILE A 340 -9.64 -2.64 -29.94
CA ILE A 340 -10.06 -1.39 -30.56
C ILE A 340 -9.72 -0.24 -29.62
N TRP A 341 -9.03 0.77 -30.13
CA TRP A 341 -8.85 2.06 -29.46
C TRP A 341 -9.99 3.02 -29.80
N ARG A 342 -10.66 3.53 -28.77
CA ARG A 342 -11.72 4.54 -28.88
C ARG A 342 -11.21 5.87 -28.36
N GLU A 343 -10.59 6.64 -29.26
CA GLU A 343 -9.97 7.95 -28.99
C GLU A 343 -10.85 8.86 -28.12
N LYS A 344 -12.12 9.05 -28.49
CA LYS A 344 -13.04 9.96 -27.77
C LYS A 344 -13.33 9.54 -26.33
N LEU A 345 -13.10 8.27 -25.98
CA LEU A 345 -13.37 7.71 -24.66
C LEU A 345 -12.09 7.41 -23.87
N ASN A 346 -10.92 7.62 -24.47
CA ASN A 346 -9.63 7.16 -23.95
C ASN A 346 -9.69 5.67 -23.55
N MET A 347 -10.35 4.86 -24.37
CA MET A 347 -10.74 3.50 -24.01
C MET A 347 -10.20 2.47 -24.99
N LEU A 348 -9.52 1.46 -24.46
CA LEU A 348 -9.08 0.28 -25.19
C LEU A 348 -9.99 -0.88 -24.83
N GLU A 349 -10.71 -1.41 -25.81
CA GLU A 349 -11.55 -2.62 -25.66
C GLU A 349 -10.88 -3.80 -26.34
N PHE A 350 -10.83 -4.95 -25.67
CA PHE A 350 -10.10 -6.11 -26.19
C PHE A 350 -10.88 -7.41 -26.05
N THR A 351 -10.51 -8.37 -26.89
CA THR A 351 -10.94 -9.77 -26.83
C THR A 351 -9.71 -10.65 -26.92
N PHE A 352 -9.54 -11.60 -26.02
CA PHE A 352 -8.48 -12.60 -26.18
C PHE A 352 -8.97 -13.76 -27.02
N THR A 353 -8.23 -14.08 -28.07
CA THR A 353 -8.55 -15.16 -29.03
C THR A 353 -7.57 -16.32 -28.92
N ARG A 354 -6.46 -16.15 -28.20
CA ARG A 354 -5.41 -17.16 -28.09
C ARG A 354 -4.83 -17.18 -26.69
N VAL A 355 -4.61 -18.36 -26.14
CA VAL A 355 -3.89 -18.58 -24.88
C VAL A 355 -2.63 -19.39 -25.15
N SER A 356 -1.54 -19.02 -24.50
CA SER A 356 -0.21 -19.59 -24.71
C SER A 356 0.48 -19.89 -23.38
N LEU A 357 1.18 -21.02 -23.35
CA LEU A 357 2.03 -21.43 -22.23
C LEU A 357 3.43 -21.76 -22.76
N ALA A 358 4.48 -21.26 -22.10
CA ALA A 358 5.86 -21.63 -22.38
C ALA A 358 6.60 -21.97 -21.08
N LEU A 359 7.59 -22.86 -21.18
CA LEU A 359 8.47 -23.25 -20.09
C LEU A 359 9.93 -23.17 -20.55
N GLY A 360 10.59 -22.07 -20.24
CA GLY A 360 11.95 -21.76 -20.66
C GLY A 360 12.03 -21.66 -22.19
N PRO A 361 12.91 -22.43 -22.85
CA PRO A 361 12.99 -22.48 -24.32
C PRO A 361 11.91 -23.36 -24.97
N LEU A 362 11.10 -24.09 -24.18
CA LEU A 362 10.05 -24.97 -24.69
C LEU A 362 8.72 -24.19 -24.86
N GLY A 363 8.07 -24.37 -26.01
CA GLY A 363 6.86 -23.64 -26.39
C GLY A 363 7.16 -22.34 -27.16
N PRO A 364 6.20 -21.41 -27.28
CA PRO A 364 4.87 -21.47 -26.67
C PRO A 364 3.97 -22.53 -27.31
N TRP A 365 3.24 -23.28 -26.48
CA TRP A 365 2.09 -24.05 -26.93
C TRP A 365 0.85 -23.17 -26.86
N SER A 366 0.18 -22.99 -27.99
CA SER A 366 -0.97 -22.11 -28.10
C SER A 366 -2.26 -22.88 -28.38
N LYS A 367 -3.37 -22.38 -27.86
CA LYS A 367 -4.72 -22.82 -28.22
C LYS A 367 -5.60 -21.61 -28.49
N ASP A 368 -6.42 -21.74 -29.52
CA ASP A 368 -7.44 -20.73 -29.81
C ASP A 368 -8.56 -20.81 -28.78
N ILE A 369 -9.07 -19.64 -28.44
CA ILE A 369 -10.21 -19.43 -27.56
C ILE A 369 -11.40 -19.15 -28.46
N ASP A 370 -12.33 -20.10 -28.53
CA ASP A 370 -13.60 -19.91 -29.24
C ASP A 370 -14.51 -18.90 -28.52
N ASP A 371 -15.46 -18.34 -29.28
CA ASP A 371 -16.37 -17.30 -28.78
C ASP A 371 -17.20 -17.76 -27.57
N GLY A 372 -17.60 -19.04 -27.53
CA GLY A 372 -18.36 -19.60 -26.41
C GLY A 372 -17.57 -19.63 -25.09
N LYS A 373 -16.29 -19.99 -25.16
CA LYS A 373 -15.37 -19.93 -24.01
C LYS A 373 -15.09 -18.49 -23.59
N TRP A 374 -14.91 -17.58 -24.54
CA TRP A 374 -14.68 -16.17 -24.25
C TRP A 374 -15.89 -15.50 -23.58
N GLU A 375 -17.11 -15.77 -24.06
CA GLU A 375 -18.34 -15.27 -23.42
C GLU A 375 -18.49 -15.78 -21.97
N SER A 376 -18.06 -17.01 -21.69
CA SER A 376 -18.02 -17.54 -20.32
C SER A 376 -17.03 -16.76 -19.44
N VAL A 377 -15.88 -16.35 -19.99
CA VAL A 377 -14.91 -15.49 -19.29
C VAL A 377 -15.49 -14.10 -19.03
N LYS A 378 -16.17 -13.49 -20.02
CA LYS A 378 -16.86 -12.19 -19.84
C LYS A 378 -17.90 -12.26 -18.73
N ALA A 379 -18.71 -13.31 -18.71
CA ALA A 379 -19.73 -13.50 -17.67
C ALA A 379 -19.09 -13.67 -16.27
N ALA A 380 -17.99 -14.41 -16.16
CA ALA A 380 -17.24 -14.54 -14.91
C ALA A 380 -16.64 -13.21 -14.43
N GLU A 381 -16.05 -12.42 -15.33
CA GLU A 381 -15.51 -11.09 -15.01
C GLU A 381 -16.63 -10.13 -14.56
N GLN A 382 -17.78 -10.15 -15.23
CA GLN A 382 -18.95 -9.34 -14.88
C GLN A 382 -19.48 -9.68 -13.48
N ASN A 383 -19.57 -10.97 -13.15
CA ASN A 383 -19.96 -11.45 -11.81
C ASN A 383 -18.93 -11.07 -10.71
N ALA A 384 -17.66 -10.94 -11.07
CA ALA A 384 -16.60 -10.50 -10.18
C ALA A 384 -16.55 -8.97 -9.98
N SER A 385 -17.20 -8.20 -10.86
CA SER A 385 -17.12 -6.73 -10.91
C SER A 385 -18.40 -5.98 -10.48
N SER A 386 -19.57 -6.60 -10.61
CA SER A 386 -20.88 -6.05 -10.19
C SER A 386 -21.83 -7.16 -9.75
N GLY A 387 -22.74 -6.89 -8.82
CA GLY A 387 -23.88 -7.77 -8.55
C GLY A 387 -24.66 -8.04 -9.83
N GLN A 388 -25.18 -9.27 -9.95
CA GLN A 388 -25.86 -9.87 -11.12
C GLN A 388 -26.51 -8.85 -12.07
N GLY A 389 -25.97 -8.73 -13.28
CA GLY A 389 -26.56 -8.01 -14.41
C GLY A 389 -26.48 -8.86 -15.67
N MET A 390 -27.49 -8.76 -16.53
CA MET A 390 -27.65 -9.56 -17.76
C MET A 390 -26.45 -9.45 -18.71
N ILE A 391 -26.17 -10.56 -19.40
CA ILE A 391 -25.11 -10.71 -20.41
C ILE A 391 -25.58 -10.04 -21.71
N GLU A 392 -24.91 -8.96 -22.17
CA GLU A 392 -25.08 -8.46 -23.53
C GLU A 392 -24.12 -9.20 -24.48
N LYS A 393 -24.68 -10.01 -25.39
CA LYS A 393 -23.93 -10.64 -26.50
C LYS A 393 -23.48 -9.56 -27.47
N SER A 394 -22.19 -9.49 -27.83
CA SER A 394 -21.79 -8.73 -29.03
C SER A 394 -20.37 -9.02 -29.53
N ASP A 395 -20.26 -9.07 -30.86
CA ASP A 395 -19.00 -9.09 -31.62
C ASP A 395 -18.30 -7.73 -31.57
N VAL A 396 -16.97 -7.74 -31.54
CA VAL A 396 -16.10 -6.55 -31.45
C VAL A 396 -16.35 -5.52 -32.57
N LYS A 397 -16.92 -5.95 -33.71
CA LYS A 397 -17.17 -5.08 -34.87
C LYS A 397 -18.46 -4.23 -34.78
N SER A 398 -19.36 -4.49 -33.84
CA SER A 398 -20.66 -3.77 -33.77
C SER A 398 -21.22 -3.57 -32.35
N SER A 399 -20.45 -3.89 -31.30
CA SER A 399 -20.89 -3.71 -29.92
C SER A 399 -20.98 -2.23 -29.49
N LYS A 400 -21.98 -1.92 -28.66
CA LYS A 400 -22.02 -0.65 -27.92
C LYS A 400 -20.73 -0.51 -27.10
N PRO A 401 -20.12 0.69 -27.00
CA PRO A 401 -18.94 0.90 -26.16
C PRO A 401 -19.16 0.40 -24.73
N GLY A 402 -18.24 -0.42 -24.22
CA GLY A 402 -18.26 -0.96 -22.86
C GLY A 402 -18.78 -2.40 -22.73
N ALA A 403 -19.19 -3.05 -23.82
CA ALA A 403 -19.67 -4.45 -23.79
C ALA A 403 -18.54 -5.46 -23.58
N ASN A 404 -17.35 -5.17 -24.12
CA ASN A 404 -16.16 -6.02 -23.98
C ASN A 404 -15.31 -5.61 -22.77
N PRO A 405 -14.39 -6.47 -22.30
CA PRO A 405 -13.36 -6.06 -21.36
C PRO A 405 -12.59 -4.83 -21.89
N PHE A 406 -12.32 -3.88 -21.00
CA PHE A 406 -11.73 -2.61 -21.38
C PHE A 406 -10.81 -2.00 -20.32
N PHE A 407 -9.92 -1.14 -20.80
CA PHE A 407 -9.20 -0.17 -20.00
C PHE A 407 -9.59 1.24 -20.43
N LYS A 408 -10.05 2.05 -19.48
CA LYS A 408 -10.24 3.48 -19.67
C LYS A 408 -9.02 4.20 -19.10
N PHE A 409 -8.15 4.67 -19.98
CA PHE A 409 -6.91 5.36 -19.62
C PHE A 409 -7.20 6.74 -19.05
N VAL A 410 -6.42 7.10 -18.04
CA VAL A 410 -6.49 8.40 -17.35
C VAL A 410 -5.16 9.13 -17.43
N TYR A 411 -4.07 8.41 -17.73
CA TYR A 411 -2.75 8.98 -17.94
C TYR A 411 -1.92 8.11 -18.87
N THR A 412 -1.20 8.72 -19.82
CA THR A 412 -0.19 8.05 -20.64
C THR A 412 1.02 8.96 -20.90
N ASP A 413 2.22 8.40 -20.78
CA ASP A 413 3.45 9.01 -21.26
C ASP A 413 4.49 7.95 -21.65
N ASP A 414 5.76 8.33 -21.82
CA ASP A 414 6.85 7.44 -22.19
C ASP A 414 7.36 6.55 -21.03
N LYS A 415 6.95 6.81 -19.79
CA LYS A 415 7.43 6.09 -18.59
C LYS A 415 6.36 5.19 -17.99
N CYS A 416 5.12 5.64 -17.96
CA CYS A 416 4.02 4.93 -17.32
C CYS A 416 2.66 5.21 -17.96
N ILE A 417 1.74 4.29 -17.72
CA ILE A 417 0.33 4.43 -18.10
C ILE A 417 -0.54 4.09 -16.91
N ALA A 418 -1.68 4.76 -16.75
CA ALA A 418 -2.65 4.48 -15.72
C ALA A 418 -4.06 4.40 -16.30
N ALA A 419 -4.85 3.44 -15.82
CA ALA A 419 -6.19 3.20 -16.32
C ALA A 419 -7.13 2.64 -15.25
N ARG A 420 -8.42 2.79 -15.50
CA ARG A 420 -9.49 2.07 -14.82
C ARG A 420 -9.95 0.90 -15.69
N GLY A 421 -9.93 -0.31 -15.14
CA GLY A 421 -10.50 -1.49 -15.81
C GLY A 421 -12.02 -1.52 -15.72
N ARG A 422 -12.66 -2.38 -16.51
CA ARG A 422 -14.11 -2.63 -16.46
C ARG A 422 -14.63 -2.90 -15.05
N GLY A 423 -13.90 -3.69 -14.26
CA GLY A 423 -14.24 -4.01 -12.88
C GLY A 423 -14.14 -2.85 -11.87
N GLY A 424 -13.84 -1.64 -12.36
CA GLY A 424 -13.72 -0.43 -11.58
C GLY A 424 -12.41 -0.31 -10.80
N GLY A 425 -11.51 -1.29 -10.88
CA GLY A 425 -10.18 -1.20 -10.29
C GLY A 425 -9.27 -0.23 -11.05
N LEU A 426 -8.39 0.46 -10.33
CA LEU A 426 -7.31 1.26 -10.90
C LEU A 426 -6.06 0.41 -11.06
N ALA A 427 -5.27 0.73 -12.08
CA ALA A 427 -3.99 0.12 -12.33
C ALA A 427 -2.99 1.12 -12.90
N LEU A 428 -1.71 0.90 -12.58
CA LEU A 428 -0.55 1.65 -13.06
C LEU A 428 0.47 0.67 -13.60
N TRP A 429 1.04 1.00 -14.75
CA TRP A 429 2.09 0.23 -15.40
C TRP A 429 3.30 1.08 -15.71
N ALA A 430 4.49 0.46 -15.70
CA ALA A 430 5.75 1.06 -16.12
C ALA A 430 6.15 0.54 -17.51
N ARG A 431 6.72 1.38 -18.36
CA ARG A 431 7.26 0.97 -19.65
C ARG A 431 8.47 0.06 -19.44
N VAL A 432 8.52 -1.06 -20.17
CA VAL A 432 9.63 -2.04 -20.10
C VAL A 432 10.16 -2.44 -21.47
N GLY A 433 9.60 -1.92 -22.56
CA GLY A 433 10.13 -2.15 -23.91
C GLY A 433 9.13 -1.80 -25.00
N ASP A 434 9.51 -2.19 -26.21
CA ASP A 434 8.70 -2.09 -27.41
C ASP A 434 7.62 -3.19 -27.44
N PRO A 435 6.52 -2.99 -28.19
CA PRO A 435 5.41 -3.93 -28.20
C PRO A 435 5.87 -5.33 -28.65
N GLU A 436 5.40 -6.34 -27.92
CA GLU A 436 5.52 -7.76 -28.23
C GLU A 436 4.12 -8.38 -28.22
N THR A 437 3.65 -8.81 -29.39
CA THR A 437 2.33 -9.40 -29.61
C THR A 437 2.46 -10.52 -30.64
N ASP A 438 1.34 -11.09 -31.03
CA ASP A 438 1.28 -12.10 -32.07
C ASP A 438 1.15 -11.54 -33.49
N ALA A 439 1.21 -10.22 -33.67
CA ALA A 439 1.43 -9.63 -34.99
C ALA A 439 2.89 -9.76 -35.46
N GLN A 440 3.83 -10.01 -34.54
CA GLN A 440 5.26 -10.16 -34.82
C GLN A 440 5.70 -11.64 -34.94
N GLU A 441 4.79 -12.59 -34.68
CA GLU A 441 4.99 -14.04 -34.77
C GLU A 441 4.39 -14.56 -36.08
#